data_AF-A0A7X2PE19-F1
#
_entry.id   AF-A0A7X2PE19-F1
#
_cell.length_a   1.000
_cell.length_b   1.000
_cell.length_c   1.000
_cell.angle_alpha   90.00
_cell.angle_beta   90.00
_cell.angle_gamma   90.00
#
_symmetry.space_group_name_H-M   'P 1'
#
loop_
_entity.id
_entity.type
_entity.pdbx_description
1 polymer ?
#
loop_
_entity_poly.entity_id
_entity_poly.type
_entity_poly.pdbx_seq_one_letter_code
_entity_poly.pdbx_strand_id
1 'polypeptide(L)'
;MTNKEKSDAEIIKELDSIIENGISIDYDTKPKYTVKELSKKLGLSSHTIRFYDKEHLFPFVKRDVSNDERLFSDADWAFGKLIKCLRQIGLSIHDCRLFILDTLIGDDTVKERLLILVNLQASLRKQIHELQEAERDLQYKIRFFSLTCDLLVGPKIQLGGFFHESKGRGSQTRAS
;
A
#
# COMPACT_ATOMS: atom_id res chain seq x y z
N MET A 1 -2.68 24.13 -12.16
CA MET A 1 -2.05 24.57 -10.89
C MET A 1 -1.89 23.31 -10.06
N THR A 2 -0.69 22.98 -9.60
CA THR A 2 -0.46 21.73 -8.87
C THR A 2 -1.03 21.85 -7.47
N ASN A 3 -1.91 20.93 -7.06
CA ASN A 3 -2.55 20.95 -5.75
C ASN A 3 -1.57 20.74 -4.56
N LYS A 4 -0.27 20.58 -4.84
CA LYS A 4 0.82 20.26 -3.90
C LYS A 4 1.10 21.31 -2.82
N GLU A 5 0.56 22.52 -2.95
CA GLU A 5 0.71 23.60 -1.97
C GLU A 5 -0.52 23.79 -1.07
N LYS A 6 -1.62 23.06 -1.34
CA LYS A 6 -2.84 23.16 -0.54
C LYS A 6 -2.57 22.66 0.88
N SER A 7 -3.01 23.40 1.88
CA SER A 7 -3.03 22.96 3.26
C SER A 7 -4.05 21.83 3.46
N ASP A 8 -3.87 21.10 4.56
CA ASP A 8 -4.78 20.04 5.00
C ASP A 8 -6.25 20.46 5.05
N ALA A 9 -6.52 21.68 5.54
CA ALA A 9 -7.87 22.21 5.68
C ALA A 9 -8.49 22.57 4.32
N GLU A 10 -7.68 23.10 3.39
CA GLU A 10 -8.13 23.40 2.02
C GLU A 10 -8.49 22.13 1.27
N ILE A 11 -7.64 21.09 1.38
CA ILE A 11 -7.90 19.79 0.75
C ILE A 11 -9.22 19.21 1.26
N ILE A 12 -9.44 19.20 2.58
CA ILE A 12 -10.67 18.65 3.17
C ILE A 12 -11.91 19.43 2.70
N LYS A 13 -11.85 20.77 2.74
CA LYS A 13 -12.96 21.61 2.30
C LYS A 13 -13.33 21.37 0.84
N GLU A 14 -12.32 21.16 -0.01
CA GLU A 14 -12.54 20.89 -1.42
C GLU A 14 -13.08 19.48 -1.65
N LEU A 15 -12.56 18.48 -0.94
CA LEU A 15 -13.12 17.12 -0.95
C LEU A 15 -14.61 17.15 -0.61
N ASP A 16 -14.98 17.78 0.51
CA ASP A 16 -16.38 17.88 0.95
C ASP A 16 -17.24 18.55 -0.13
N SER A 17 -16.76 19.66 -0.71
CA SER A 17 -17.47 20.37 -1.79
C SER A 17 -17.67 19.51 -3.04
N ILE A 18 -16.65 18.77 -3.48
CA ILE A 18 -16.77 17.90 -4.67
C ILE A 18 -17.74 16.75 -4.38
N ILE A 19 -17.70 16.15 -3.19
CA ILE A 19 -18.61 15.06 -2.80
C ILE A 19 -20.07 15.55 -2.74
N GLU A 20 -20.32 16.73 -2.17
CA GLU A 20 -21.65 17.35 -2.09
C GLU A 20 -22.23 17.68 -3.47
N ASN A 21 -21.38 18.12 -4.40
CA ASN A 21 -21.80 18.44 -5.77
C ASN A 21 -22.17 17.21 -6.62
N GLY A 22 -21.93 16.00 -6.10
CA GLY A 22 -22.27 14.74 -6.75
C GLY A 22 -21.30 14.41 -7.88
N ILE A 23 -20.48 13.38 -7.65
CA ILE A 23 -19.49 12.90 -8.63
C ILE A 23 -20.00 11.61 -9.26
N SER A 24 -19.83 11.49 -10.57
CA SER A 24 -19.91 10.19 -11.23
C SER A 24 -18.52 9.55 -11.20
N ILE A 25 -18.34 8.55 -10.34
CA ILE A 25 -17.17 7.68 -10.37
C ILE A 25 -17.57 6.27 -10.78
N ASP A 26 -16.65 5.52 -11.38
CA ASP A 26 -16.89 4.15 -11.86
C ASP A 26 -17.11 3.11 -10.74
N TYR A 27 -17.04 3.53 -9.47
CA TYR A 27 -17.18 2.66 -8.30
C TYR A 27 -18.53 2.87 -7.61
N ASP A 28 -19.11 1.78 -7.09
CA ASP A 28 -20.33 1.83 -6.31
C ASP A 28 -20.10 2.52 -4.95
N THR A 29 -20.81 3.61 -4.72
CA THR A 29 -20.79 4.43 -3.50
C THR A 29 -21.89 4.03 -2.50
N LYS A 30 -22.65 2.96 -2.78
CA LYS A 30 -23.66 2.44 -1.85
C LYS A 30 -23.00 1.89 -0.57
N PRO A 31 -23.49 2.28 0.62
CA PRO A 31 -22.96 1.78 1.89
C PRO A 31 -23.16 0.26 2.02
N LYS A 32 -22.09 -0.46 2.39
CA LYS A 32 -22.06 -1.93 2.33
C LYS A 32 -21.28 -2.59 3.47
N TYR A 33 -20.19 -1.98 3.92
CA TYR A 33 -19.29 -2.57 4.90
C TYR A 33 -19.30 -1.79 6.21
N THR A 34 -19.41 -2.48 7.33
CA THR A 34 -19.09 -1.92 8.64
C THR A 34 -17.58 -1.73 8.80
N VAL A 35 -17.16 -0.99 9.84
CA VAL A 35 -15.74 -0.85 10.22
C VAL A 35 -15.06 -2.22 10.35
N LYS A 36 -15.74 -3.19 10.96
CA LYS A 36 -15.19 -4.53 11.23
C LYS A 36 -14.99 -5.32 9.95
N GLU A 37 -15.93 -5.25 9.03
CA GLU A 37 -15.85 -5.93 7.74
C GLU A 37 -14.76 -5.33 6.86
N LEU A 38 -14.70 -4.00 6.77
CA LEU A 38 -13.66 -3.32 5.99
C LEU A 38 -12.26 -3.58 6.55
N SER A 39 -12.13 -3.56 7.88
CA SER A 39 -10.91 -3.93 8.63
C SER A 39 -10.40 -5.31 8.23
N LYS A 40 -11.28 -6.33 8.26
CA LYS A 40 -10.95 -7.70 7.83
C LYS A 40 -10.59 -7.75 6.34
N LYS A 41 -11.33 -7.05 5.48
CA LYS A 41 -11.15 -7.07 4.02
C LYS A 41 -9.84 -6.41 3.58
N LEU A 42 -9.44 -5.34 4.25
CA LEU A 42 -8.18 -4.62 3.99
C LEU A 42 -6.99 -5.19 4.77
N GLY A 43 -7.22 -6.04 5.77
CA GLY A 43 -6.18 -6.51 6.69
C GLY A 43 -5.54 -5.36 7.46
N LEU A 44 -6.37 -4.41 7.93
CA LEU A 44 -5.98 -3.27 8.75
C LEU A 44 -6.73 -3.35 10.07
N SER A 45 -6.22 -2.70 11.13
CA SER A 45 -6.96 -2.67 12.39
C SER A 45 -8.22 -1.80 12.27
N SER A 46 -9.26 -2.10 13.05
CA SER A 46 -10.44 -1.23 13.13
C SER A 46 -10.09 0.19 13.59
N HIS A 47 -9.03 0.34 14.39
CA HIS A 47 -8.50 1.64 14.76
C HIS A 47 -7.93 2.39 13.54
N THR A 48 -7.18 1.71 12.67
CA THR A 48 -6.64 2.28 11.43
C THR A 48 -7.75 2.70 10.47
N ILE A 49 -8.82 1.91 10.33
CA ILE A 49 -9.97 2.29 9.50
C ILE A 49 -10.62 3.58 10.01
N ARG A 50 -10.86 3.68 11.32
CA ARG A 50 -11.42 4.90 11.94
C ARG A 50 -10.47 6.10 11.81
N PHE A 51 -9.18 5.86 11.92
CA PHE A 51 -8.17 6.88 11.69
C PHE A 51 -8.21 7.38 10.25
N TYR A 52 -8.22 6.50 9.24
CA TYR A 52 -8.32 6.89 7.84
C TYR A 52 -9.61 7.66 7.52
N ASP A 53 -10.75 7.21 8.05
CA ASP A 53 -12.01 7.96 7.96
C ASP A 53 -11.87 9.39 8.53
N LYS A 54 -11.29 9.51 9.74
CA LYS A 54 -11.02 10.82 10.35
C LYS A 54 -10.09 11.70 9.51
N GLU A 55 -9.14 11.10 8.81
CA GLU A 55 -8.22 11.80 7.90
C GLU A 55 -8.83 12.02 6.49
N HIS A 56 -10.15 11.88 6.31
CA HIS A 56 -10.87 12.09 5.04
C HIS A 56 -10.32 11.23 3.89
N LEU A 57 -9.82 10.04 4.23
CA LEU A 57 -9.26 9.09 3.27
C LEU A 57 -10.31 8.16 2.66
N PHE A 58 -11.54 8.22 3.15
CA PHE A 58 -12.70 7.50 2.66
C PHE A 58 -13.80 8.53 2.32
N PRO A 59 -13.93 8.95 1.06
CA PRO A 59 -14.81 10.07 0.70
C PRO A 59 -16.31 9.72 0.71
N PHE A 60 -16.70 8.45 0.74
CA PHE A 60 -18.11 8.05 0.60
C PHE A 60 -18.69 7.37 1.85
N VAL A 61 -18.04 7.56 3.00
CA VAL A 61 -18.52 7.02 4.27
C VAL A 61 -19.86 7.64 4.62
N LYS A 62 -20.82 6.78 4.96
CA LYS A 62 -22.11 7.19 5.51
C LYS A 62 -22.24 6.73 6.95
N ARG A 63 -23.08 7.43 7.70
CA ARG A 63 -23.52 7.00 9.02
C ARG A 63 -24.92 6.39 8.92
N ASP A 64 -25.08 5.20 9.48
CA ASP A 64 -26.39 4.62 9.67
C ASP A 64 -27.13 5.38 10.77
N VAL A 65 -28.33 5.88 10.45
CA VAL A 65 -29.16 6.69 11.34
C VAL A 65 -29.68 5.86 12.52
N SER A 66 -29.82 4.54 12.37
CA SER A 66 -30.37 3.69 13.42
C SER A 66 -29.37 3.38 14.54
N ASN A 67 -28.07 3.28 14.24
CA ASN A 67 -27.06 2.82 15.19
C ASN A 67 -25.81 3.71 15.30
N ASP A 68 -25.80 4.86 14.60
CA ASP A 68 -24.61 5.74 14.44
C ASP A 68 -23.35 4.98 13.97
N GLU A 69 -23.54 3.90 13.19
CA GLU A 69 -22.45 3.08 12.68
C GLU A 69 -21.93 3.62 11.35
N ARG A 70 -20.60 3.56 11.14
CA ARG A 70 -19.97 3.91 9.86
C ARG A 70 -20.14 2.78 8.86
N LEU A 71 -20.68 3.14 7.71
CA LEU A 71 -20.84 2.26 6.57
C LEU A 71 -20.01 2.77 5.40
N PHE A 72 -19.20 1.88 4.85
CA PHE A 72 -18.27 2.12 3.76
C PHE A 72 -18.78 1.43 2.50
N SER A 73 -18.48 2.03 1.35
CA SER A 73 -18.85 1.53 0.03
C SER A 73 -17.75 0.69 -0.64
N ASP A 74 -18.02 0.18 -1.84
CA ASP A 74 -16.99 -0.47 -2.66
C ASP A 74 -15.95 0.55 -3.16
N ALA A 75 -16.36 1.81 -3.39
CA ALA A 75 -15.45 2.92 -3.66
C ALA A 75 -14.49 3.16 -2.48
N ASP A 76 -14.99 3.21 -1.25
CA ASP A 76 -14.15 3.39 -0.05
C ASP A 76 -13.18 2.22 0.15
N TRP A 77 -13.60 0.99 -0.17
CA TRP A 77 -12.70 -0.15 -0.16
C TRP A 77 -11.57 -0.01 -1.20
N ALA A 78 -11.88 0.44 -2.41
CA ALA A 78 -10.87 0.67 -3.45
C ALA A 78 -9.86 1.74 -3.01
N PHE A 79 -10.34 2.87 -2.46
CA PHE A 79 -9.46 3.89 -1.86
C PHE A 79 -8.63 3.33 -0.72
N GLY A 80 -9.22 2.57 0.20
CA GLY A 80 -8.49 1.96 1.31
C GLY A 80 -7.37 1.01 0.87
N LYS A 81 -7.61 0.23 -0.18
CA LYS A 81 -6.60 -0.66 -0.77
C LYS A 81 -5.44 0.14 -1.37
N LEU A 82 -5.75 1.20 -2.10
CA LEU A 82 -4.76 2.08 -2.69
C LEU A 82 -3.92 2.79 -1.61
N ILE A 83 -4.58 3.41 -0.64
CA ILE A 83 -3.95 4.16 0.44
C ILE A 83 -3.04 3.27 1.28
N LYS A 84 -3.46 2.04 1.56
CA LYS A 84 -2.61 1.04 2.19
C LYS A 84 -1.29 0.85 1.43
N CYS A 85 -1.36 0.74 0.10
CA CYS A 85 -0.16 0.61 -0.75
C CYS A 85 0.69 1.89 -0.72
N LEU A 86 0.08 3.07 -0.87
CA LEU A 86 0.79 4.35 -0.84
C LEU A 86 1.53 4.57 0.49
N ARG A 87 0.87 4.27 1.62
CA ARG A 87 1.45 4.37 2.95
C ARG A 87 2.62 3.41 3.16
N GLN A 88 2.55 2.19 2.60
CA GLN A 88 3.67 1.23 2.66
C GLN A 88 4.91 1.73 1.93
N ILE A 89 4.74 2.53 0.87
CA ILE A 89 5.84 3.09 0.07
C ILE A 89 6.37 4.41 0.68
N GLY A 90 5.73 4.90 1.74
CA GLY A 90 6.21 6.05 2.52
C GLY A 90 5.51 7.37 2.22
N LEU A 91 4.42 7.39 1.46
CA LEU A 91 3.62 8.62 1.31
C LEU A 91 3.08 9.09 2.64
N SER A 92 3.08 10.40 2.87
CA SER A 92 2.44 10.98 4.04
C SER A 92 0.91 10.88 3.96
N ILE A 93 0.23 11.06 5.09
CA ILE A 93 -1.26 11.14 5.11
C ILE A 93 -1.74 12.34 4.30
N HIS A 94 -0.99 13.45 4.33
CA HIS A 94 -1.23 14.63 3.51
C HIS A 94 -1.22 14.28 2.01
N ASP A 95 -0.16 13.62 1.53
CA ASP A 95 -0.04 13.22 0.12
C ASP A 95 -1.14 12.23 -0.29
N CYS A 96 -1.56 11.36 0.63
CA CYS A 96 -2.69 10.45 0.38
C CYS A 96 -4.00 11.20 0.17
N ARG A 97 -4.31 12.21 1.01
CA ARG A 97 -5.49 13.06 0.81
C ARG A 97 -5.43 13.81 -0.50
N LEU A 98 -4.27 14.37 -0.83
CA LEU A 98 -4.06 15.08 -2.09
C LEU A 98 -4.34 14.17 -3.29
N PHE A 99 -3.85 12.93 -3.24
CA PHE A 99 -4.11 11.95 -4.29
C PHE A 99 -5.60 11.61 -4.44
N ILE A 100 -6.33 11.51 -3.32
CA ILE A 100 -7.78 11.29 -3.34
C ILE A 100 -8.48 12.49 -3.96
N LEU A 101 -8.13 13.71 -3.54
CA LEU A 101 -8.68 14.94 -4.11
C LEU A 101 -8.47 14.98 -5.61
N ASP A 102 -7.23 14.75 -6.07
CA ASP A 102 -6.94 14.68 -7.50
C ASP A 102 -7.80 13.61 -8.17
N THR A 103 -7.96 12.44 -7.55
CA THR A 103 -8.81 11.36 -8.10
C THR A 103 -10.26 11.79 -8.27
N LEU A 104 -10.80 12.54 -7.32
CA LEU A 104 -12.18 13.04 -7.34
C LEU A 104 -12.39 14.22 -8.31
N ILE A 105 -11.35 15.02 -8.58
CA ILE A 105 -11.39 16.06 -9.63
C ILE A 105 -11.57 15.43 -11.03
N GLY A 106 -11.10 14.19 -11.23
CA GLY A 106 -11.34 13.45 -12.46
C GLY A 106 -10.28 13.67 -13.55
N ASP A 107 -10.69 13.88 -14.79
CA ASP A 107 -9.79 13.80 -15.95
C ASP A 107 -8.72 14.91 -15.98
N ASP A 108 -9.03 16.07 -15.40
CA ASP A 108 -8.14 17.24 -15.38
C ASP A 108 -6.83 17.01 -14.62
N THR A 109 -6.77 16.00 -13.74
CA THR A 109 -5.60 15.68 -12.91
C THR A 109 -4.96 14.33 -13.26
N VAL A 110 -5.34 13.69 -14.37
CA VAL A 110 -4.80 12.39 -14.79
C VAL A 110 -3.28 12.41 -14.91
N LYS A 111 -2.72 13.50 -15.44
CA LYS A 111 -1.27 13.65 -15.64
C LYS A 111 -0.53 13.73 -14.31
N GLU A 112 -1.08 14.50 -13.36
CA GLU A 112 -0.55 14.70 -12.03
C GLU A 112 -0.56 13.38 -11.24
N ARG A 113 -1.70 12.66 -11.26
CA ARG A 113 -1.81 11.33 -10.63
C ARG A 113 -0.82 10.33 -11.22
N LEU A 114 -0.69 10.30 -12.55
CA LEU A 114 0.27 9.42 -13.22
C LEU A 114 1.71 9.74 -12.79
N LEU A 115 2.09 11.01 -12.72
CA LEU A 115 3.41 11.44 -12.31
C LEU A 115 3.73 10.99 -10.86
N ILE A 116 2.76 11.11 -9.95
CA ILE A 116 2.90 10.62 -8.56
C ILE A 116 3.18 9.12 -8.55
N LEU A 117 2.39 8.34 -9.30
CA LEU A 117 2.54 6.88 -9.36
C LEU A 117 3.87 6.44 -9.99
N VAL A 118 4.33 7.13 -11.04
CA VAL A 118 5.62 6.84 -11.68
C VAL A 118 6.78 7.13 -10.72
N ASN A 119 6.75 8.27 -10.02
CA ASN A 119 7.78 8.61 -9.02
C ASN A 119 7.80 7.61 -7.88
N LEU A 120 6.62 7.16 -7.44
CA LEU A 120 6.50 6.13 -6.42
C LEU A 120 7.08 4.79 -6.86
N GLN A 121 6.78 4.38 -8.09
CA GLN A 121 7.35 3.16 -8.65
C GLN A 121 8.87 3.24 -8.73
N ALA A 122 9.42 4.38 -9.15
CA ALA A 122 10.87 4.59 -9.20
C ALA A 122 11.51 4.48 -7.81
N SER A 123 10.93 5.12 -6.80
CA SER A 123 11.38 5.03 -5.40
C SER A 123 11.32 3.60 -4.87
N LEU A 124 10.22 2.89 -5.11
CA LEU A 124 10.06 1.49 -4.70
C LEU A 124 11.09 0.58 -5.37
N ARG A 125 11.35 0.76 -6.68
CA ARG A 125 12.37 -0.02 -7.39
C ARG A 125 13.76 0.20 -6.80
N LYS A 126 14.09 1.44 -6.42
CA LYS A 126 15.35 1.75 -5.75
C LYS A 126 15.47 1.03 -4.41
N GLN A 127 14.42 1.08 -3.57
CA GLN A 127 14.40 0.38 -2.28
C GLN A 127 14.54 -1.13 -2.45
N ILE A 128 13.87 -1.72 -3.44
CA ILE A 128 14.00 -3.17 -3.76
C ILE A 128 15.45 -3.50 -4.12
N HIS A 129 16.09 -2.68 -4.95
CA HIS A 129 17.48 -2.89 -5.33
C HIS A 129 18.41 -2.87 -4.11
N GLU A 130 18.30 -1.84 -3.26
CA GLU A 130 19.09 -1.69 -2.03
C GLU A 130 18.90 -2.89 -1.08
N LEU A 131 17.67 -3.34 -0.88
CA LEU A 131 17.37 -4.51 -0.06
C LEU A 131 17.97 -5.80 -0.63
N GLN A 132 17.95 -5.96 -1.96
CA GLN A 132 18.59 -7.11 -2.62
C GLN A 132 20.12 -7.07 -2.47
N GLU A 133 20.75 -5.89 -2.43
CA GLU A 133 22.19 -5.79 -2.14
C GLU A 133 22.49 -6.21 -0.71
N ALA A 134 21.72 -5.69 0.25
CA ALA A 134 21.86 -6.06 1.66
C ALA A 134 21.63 -7.56 1.90
N GLU A 135 20.68 -8.17 1.19
CA GLU A 135 20.46 -9.62 1.22
C GLU A 135 21.69 -10.40 0.74
N ARG A 136 22.36 -9.95 -0.33
CA ARG A 136 23.59 -10.60 -0.82
C ARG A 136 24.71 -10.54 0.21
N ASP A 137 24.88 -9.41 0.87
CA ASP A 137 25.89 -9.25 1.93
C ASP A 137 25.60 -10.17 3.13
N LEU A 138 24.34 -10.26 3.54
CA LEU A 138 23.91 -11.20 4.58
C LEU A 138 24.16 -12.64 4.16
N GLN A 139 23.81 -13.03 2.94
CA GLN A 139 24.07 -14.37 2.41
C GLN A 139 25.57 -14.71 2.41
N TYR A 140 26.44 -13.75 2.08
CA TYR A 140 27.89 -13.94 2.18
C TYR A 140 28.33 -14.22 3.62
N LYS A 141 27.86 -13.42 4.59
CA LYS A 141 28.19 -13.60 6.00
C LYS A 141 27.65 -14.92 6.56
N ILE A 142 26.42 -15.29 6.18
CA ILE A 142 25.82 -16.58 6.54
C ILE A 142 26.70 -17.72 6.05
N ARG A 143 27.09 -17.74 4.76
CA ARG A 143 27.99 -18.78 4.21
C ARG A 143 29.32 -18.86 4.95
N PHE A 144 29.93 -17.70 5.21
CA PHE A 144 31.21 -17.62 5.93
C PHE A 144 31.11 -18.25 7.33
N PHE A 145 30.07 -17.89 8.09
CA PHE A 145 29.90 -18.44 9.44
C PHE A 145 29.44 -19.89 9.44
N SER A 146 28.62 -20.33 8.47
CA SER A 146 28.29 -21.75 8.31
C SER A 146 29.55 -22.60 8.14
N LEU A 147 30.44 -22.23 7.22
CA LEU A 147 31.71 -22.94 7.02
C LEU A 147 32.59 -22.89 8.28
N THR A 148 32.65 -21.74 8.95
CA THR A 148 33.42 -21.58 10.19
C THR A 148 32.90 -22.49 11.30
N CYS A 149 31.58 -22.62 11.44
CA CYS A 149 30.95 -23.52 12.40
C CYS A 149 31.27 -24.99 12.10
N ASP A 150 31.20 -25.41 10.83
CA ASP A 150 31.54 -26.77 10.42
C ASP A 150 32.99 -27.13 10.78
N LEU A 151 33.91 -26.16 10.65
CA LEU A 151 35.33 -26.33 10.95
C LEU A 151 35.66 -26.30 12.46
N LEU A 152 35.04 -25.39 13.23
CA LEU A 152 35.43 -25.13 14.62
C LEU A 152 34.58 -25.87 15.66
N VAL A 153 33.30 -26.10 15.36
CA VAL A 153 32.32 -26.66 16.31
C VAL A 153 31.93 -28.09 15.92
N GLY A 154 32.22 -28.50 14.69
CA GLY A 154 31.75 -29.74 14.09
C GLY A 154 30.28 -29.65 13.65
N PRO A 155 29.76 -30.67 12.94
CA PRO A 155 28.49 -30.61 12.20
C PRO A 155 27.19 -30.52 13.04
N LYS A 156 27.26 -30.10 14.31
CA LYS A 156 26.12 -30.12 15.25
C LYS A 156 25.21 -28.88 15.21
N ILE A 157 25.37 -27.95 14.27
CA ILE A 157 24.44 -26.81 14.17
C ILE A 157 23.34 -27.12 13.13
N GLN A 158 22.21 -27.64 13.60
CA GLN A 158 20.98 -27.67 12.80
C GLN A 158 20.40 -26.25 12.73
N LEU A 159 20.80 -25.50 11.71
CA LEU A 159 20.11 -24.29 11.28
C LEU A 159 18.80 -24.74 10.60
N GLY A 160 17.77 -24.99 11.41
CA GLY A 160 16.48 -25.50 10.94
C GLY A 160 15.90 -24.65 9.81
N GLY A 161 15.67 -25.26 8.65
CA GLY A 161 14.60 -24.89 7.70
C GLY A 161 14.73 -23.62 6.85
N PHE A 162 15.85 -22.89 6.87
CA PHE A 162 15.95 -21.61 6.14
C PHE A 162 16.49 -21.68 4.70
N PHE A 163 16.89 -22.86 4.22
CA PHE A 163 17.35 -23.02 2.84
C PHE A 163 16.33 -23.80 2.01
N HIS A 164 15.41 -23.09 1.35
CA HIS A 164 14.74 -23.65 0.18
C HIS A 164 15.62 -23.39 -1.05
N GLU A 165 16.30 -24.44 -1.51
CA GLU A 165 16.99 -24.46 -2.79
C GLU A 165 16.01 -24.09 -3.91
N SER A 166 16.21 -22.92 -4.52
CA SER A 166 15.64 -22.61 -5.81
C SER A 166 16.36 -23.47 -6.85
N LYS A 167 15.81 -24.66 -7.16
CA LYS A 167 16.30 -25.50 -8.25
C LYS A 167 16.28 -24.70 -9.55
N GLY A 168 17.48 -24.39 -10.05
CA GLY A 168 17.69 -23.86 -11.39
C GLY A 168 17.08 -24.80 -12.43
N ARG A 169 16.41 -24.21 -13.42
CA ARG A 169 15.94 -24.93 -14.60
C ARG A 169 17.15 -25.46 -15.35
N GLY A 170 17.32 -26.78 -15.33
CA GLY A 170 18.28 -27.47 -16.18
C GLY A 170 17.92 -27.24 -17.64
N SER A 171 18.83 -26.59 -18.36
CA SER A 171 18.94 -26.64 -19.80
C SER A 171 19.23 -28.08 -20.22
N GLN A 172 18.24 -28.77 -20.79
CA GLN A 172 18.51 -30.01 -21.51
C GLN A 172 19.16 -29.67 -22.84
N THR A 173 20.44 -30.03 -22.96
CA THR A 173 21.17 -30.12 -24.23
C THR A 173 21.63 -31.56 -24.41
N ARG A 174 21.62 -32.00 -25.69
CA ARG A 174 22.09 -33.26 -26.31
C ARG A 174 20.98 -34.28 -26.57
N ALA A 175 20.59 -34.53 -27.83
CA ALA A 175 21.34 -35.05 -28.98
C ALA A 175 21.69 -36.54 -28.85
N SER A 176 20.93 -37.37 -29.56
CA SER A 176 21.37 -38.50 -30.40
C SER A 176 20.22 -38.81 -31.37
#